data_AF-A0A7J6TIE0-F1
#
_entry.id   AF-A0A7J6TIE0-F1
#
_cell.length_a   1.000
_cell.length_b   1.000
_cell.length_c   1.000
_cell.angle_alpha   90.00
_cell.angle_beta   90.00
_cell.angle_gamma   90.00
#
_symmetry.space_group_name_H-M   'P 1'
#
loop_
_entity.id
_entity.type
_entity.pdbx_description
1 polymer ?
#
loop_
_entity_poly.entity_id
_entity_poly.type
_entity_poly.pdbx_seq_one_letter_code
_entity_poly.pdbx_strand_id
1 'polypeptide(L)'
;PCHDGPIGVVFIADLNTDGKEGAVPTVVTGGHDGYIRWWSFEDVDQAEPPDADDGQGLDVGITMLQELRVPSDSGSSRSKIQHIERSKDSRKWLVQDSHHGVIWLVNMESTVQPQILQVIRAPAAPLTGVGLVMDGTPGEQPTSMAVVGGEDGAIRAYNVTVDTPTMAEYFHHNLEYDDDEEVVKVTSMIMVSSNSAIVGYDDGTVRWLSLTSKGFTLCGSWKPHSNTPVDIILKSDHLLITLSKADSTAFCFRIVESPATLLPLGFIQVEDDSITSAALEGPKLLLALSDGSLRDYELSTTMSADLAAVESYSLSTLSCRQLVPVIPSPAKIRNMRRREAKVRAQSEEPRDGEEEGEREEESDDEDIEEPEVELAKEGHVTACCLSQPSGRLLAGVGRYEGYLWELVDGEEEAMPRLGLMSDAHPVQMVWSPSGRFLIVGYNNGRVWLVPKDSSLTTYIEVACGDAVRGPIAAARLSVDDRCLAVASRDGSLSIHTLQSDKIFEASRLLLAQRREGKSGIVDDMFPTTDCSLRC
;
A
#
# COMPACT_ATOMS: atom_id res chain seq x y z
N PRO A 1 -26.39 28.85 -10.44
CA PRO A 1 -25.33 27.86 -10.79
C PRO A 1 -25.99 26.56 -11.30
N CYS A 2 -25.40 25.90 -12.28
CA CYS A 2 -25.94 24.69 -12.93
C CYS A 2 -25.84 23.43 -12.04
N HIS A 3 -24.82 23.36 -11.20
CA HIS A 3 -24.58 22.31 -10.21
C HIS A 3 -24.00 22.92 -8.94
N ASP A 4 -24.16 22.22 -7.82
CA ASP A 4 -23.49 22.51 -6.54
C ASP A 4 -22.13 21.79 -6.50
N GLY A 5 -21.17 22.33 -7.27
CA GLY A 5 -19.84 21.74 -7.46
C GLY A 5 -19.46 21.60 -8.94
N PRO A 6 -18.28 21.01 -9.23
CA PRO A 6 -17.80 20.81 -10.60
C PRO A 6 -18.77 20.00 -11.46
N ILE A 7 -18.84 20.37 -12.75
CA ILE A 7 -19.53 19.59 -13.78
C ILE A 7 -18.51 18.61 -14.35
N GLY A 8 -18.72 17.31 -14.15
CA GLY A 8 -17.83 16.26 -14.65
C GLY A 8 -18.15 15.86 -16.09
N VAL A 9 -19.40 16.02 -16.52
CA VAL A 9 -19.87 15.53 -17.83
C VAL A 9 -20.83 16.53 -18.47
N VAL A 10 -20.67 16.74 -19.78
CA VAL A 10 -21.61 17.48 -20.63
C VAL A 10 -21.75 16.77 -21.98
N PHE A 11 -22.98 16.53 -22.44
CA PHE A 11 -23.24 16.02 -23.78
C PHE A 11 -24.64 16.41 -24.28
N ILE A 12 -24.89 16.23 -25.57
CA ILE A 12 -26.22 16.40 -26.17
C ILE A 12 -26.92 15.04 -26.23
N ALA A 13 -28.18 15.00 -25.81
CA ALA A 13 -29.04 13.84 -25.96
C ALA A 13 -30.50 14.24 -26.20
N ASP A 14 -31.22 13.32 -26.81
CA ASP A 14 -32.65 13.45 -27.03
C ASP A 14 -33.43 13.06 -25.78
N LEU A 15 -34.26 13.97 -25.29
CA LEU A 15 -35.18 13.68 -24.18
C LEU A 15 -36.53 13.24 -24.75
N ASN A 16 -36.88 11.97 -24.54
CA ASN A 16 -38.23 11.48 -24.80
C ASN A 16 -39.14 11.91 -23.65
N THR A 17 -40.04 12.85 -23.94
CA THR A 17 -41.11 13.22 -23.01
C THR A 17 -42.29 12.31 -23.26
N ASP A 18 -42.64 11.47 -22.28
CA ASP A 18 -43.79 10.57 -22.37
C ASP A 18 -45.04 11.37 -22.76
N GLY A 19 -45.54 11.15 -23.99
CA GLY A 19 -46.78 11.75 -24.50
C GLY A 19 -46.67 12.93 -25.46
N LYS A 20 -45.47 13.35 -25.90
CA LYS A 20 -45.31 14.30 -27.03
C LYS A 20 -44.59 13.63 -28.20
N GLU A 21 -45.13 13.79 -29.42
CA GLU A 21 -44.44 13.37 -30.63
C GLU A 21 -43.20 14.24 -30.84
N GLY A 22 -42.02 13.60 -30.82
CA GLY A 22 -40.74 14.23 -31.11
C GLY A 22 -39.78 14.22 -29.92
N ALA A 23 -38.63 13.57 -30.11
CA ALA A 23 -37.46 13.76 -29.26
C ALA A 23 -37.03 15.24 -29.30
N VAL A 24 -36.85 15.85 -28.13
CA VAL A 24 -36.34 17.23 -28.02
C VAL A 24 -34.83 17.15 -27.76
N PRO A 25 -33.98 17.84 -28.54
CA PRO A 25 -32.57 17.92 -28.24
C PRO A 25 -32.36 18.66 -26.92
N THR A 26 -31.56 18.09 -26.03
CA THR A 26 -31.26 18.66 -24.72
C THR A 26 -29.77 18.63 -24.44
N VAL A 27 -29.30 19.60 -23.67
CA VAL A 27 -27.96 19.54 -23.06
C VAL A 27 -28.10 18.78 -21.75
N VAL A 28 -27.30 17.74 -21.58
CA VAL A 28 -27.26 16.91 -20.37
C VAL A 28 -25.98 17.20 -19.62
N THR A 29 -26.08 17.46 -18.32
CA THR A 29 -24.94 17.72 -17.44
C THR A 29 -24.96 16.77 -16.24
N GLY A 30 -23.79 16.28 -15.85
CA GLY A 30 -23.59 15.48 -14.63
C GLY A 30 -22.59 16.17 -13.73
N GLY A 31 -22.91 16.33 -12.44
CA GLY A 31 -22.08 17.10 -11.50
C GLY A 31 -21.69 16.35 -10.23
N HIS A 32 -20.77 16.97 -9.50
CA HIS A 32 -20.28 16.50 -8.20
C HIS A 32 -21.31 16.62 -7.07
N ASP A 33 -22.46 17.24 -7.34
CA ASP A 33 -23.61 17.26 -6.44
C ASP A 33 -24.46 15.97 -6.51
N GLY A 34 -24.11 15.03 -7.39
CA GLY A 34 -24.81 13.76 -7.56
C GLY A 34 -26.04 13.84 -8.45
N TYR A 35 -26.22 14.95 -9.17
CA TYR A 35 -27.34 15.13 -10.08
C TYR A 35 -26.92 15.04 -11.54
N ILE A 36 -27.80 14.45 -12.34
CA ILE A 36 -27.84 14.58 -13.78
C ILE A 36 -28.99 15.52 -14.11
N ARG A 37 -28.75 16.53 -14.94
CA ARG A 37 -29.74 17.54 -15.31
C ARG A 37 -29.84 17.67 -16.83
N TRP A 38 -31.05 17.95 -17.30
CA TRP A 38 -31.37 18.19 -18.69
C TRP A 38 -31.81 19.64 -18.85
N TRP A 39 -31.24 20.31 -19.85
CA TRP A 39 -31.47 21.72 -20.15
C TRP A 39 -32.00 21.86 -21.57
N SER A 40 -32.84 22.88 -21.79
CA SER A 40 -33.31 23.23 -23.14
C SER A 40 -32.12 23.58 -24.04
N PHE A 41 -31.92 22.83 -25.13
CA PHE A 41 -30.86 23.14 -26.08
C PHE A 41 -31.10 24.50 -26.75
N GLU A 42 -32.36 24.84 -27.05
CA GLU A 42 -32.73 26.13 -27.64
C GLU A 42 -32.39 27.29 -26.71
N ASP A 43 -32.70 27.17 -25.40
CA ASP A 43 -32.36 28.21 -24.41
C ASP A 43 -30.84 28.38 -24.29
N VAL A 44 -30.08 27.27 -24.33
CA VAL A 44 -28.61 27.31 -24.26
C VAL A 44 -28.01 27.94 -25.52
N ASP A 45 -28.53 27.60 -26.70
CA ASP A 45 -28.04 28.08 -28.00
C ASP A 45 -28.32 29.58 -28.19
N GLN A 46 -29.43 30.08 -27.64
CA GLN A 46 -29.84 31.49 -27.69
C GLN A 46 -29.36 32.31 -26.48
N ALA A 47 -28.56 31.71 -25.59
CA ALA A 47 -28.05 32.39 -24.39
C ALA A 47 -26.96 33.40 -24.75
N GLU A 48 -27.35 34.65 -24.99
CA GLU A 48 -26.43 35.78 -25.14
C GLU A 48 -26.41 36.64 -23.87
N PRO A 49 -25.22 37.06 -23.39
CA PRO A 49 -25.14 37.97 -22.25
C PRO A 49 -25.76 39.33 -22.64
N PRO A 50 -26.53 39.98 -21.75
CA PRO A 50 -27.05 41.31 -22.02
C PRO A 50 -25.91 42.32 -22.23
N ASP A 51 -26.14 43.31 -23.09
CA ASP A 51 -25.18 44.37 -23.38
C ASP A 51 -24.71 45.06 -22.08
N ALA A 52 -23.40 45.30 -21.97
CA ALA A 52 -22.71 45.73 -20.74
C ALA A 52 -23.11 47.11 -20.18
N ASP A 53 -24.05 47.82 -20.81
CA ASP A 53 -24.41 49.20 -20.46
C ASP A 53 -25.43 49.32 -19.30
N ASP A 54 -26.10 48.23 -18.93
CA ASP A 54 -27.25 48.31 -18.00
C ASP A 54 -26.97 47.96 -16.53
N GLY A 55 -25.70 47.72 -16.15
CA GLY A 55 -25.30 47.52 -14.75
C GLY A 55 -26.02 46.38 -13.98
N GLN A 56 -26.84 45.59 -14.69
CA GLN A 56 -27.52 44.39 -14.21
C GLN A 56 -26.69 43.18 -14.64
N GLY A 57 -26.59 42.19 -13.76
CA GLY A 57 -25.67 41.06 -13.89
C GLY A 57 -25.77 40.31 -15.22
N LEU A 58 -24.65 39.69 -15.62
CA LEU A 58 -24.44 38.86 -16.82
C LEU A 58 -25.17 37.51 -16.77
N ASP A 59 -26.17 37.34 -15.90
CA ASP A 59 -26.77 36.05 -15.61
C ASP A 59 -27.91 35.74 -16.60
N VAL A 60 -27.67 34.79 -17.51
CA VAL A 60 -28.70 34.24 -18.40
C VAL A 60 -29.34 33.02 -17.73
N GLY A 61 -30.66 33.09 -17.53
CA GLY A 61 -31.43 31.97 -16.99
C GLY A 61 -31.75 30.94 -18.07
N ILE A 62 -31.35 29.69 -17.85
CA ILE A 62 -31.62 28.56 -18.75
C ILE A 62 -32.62 27.62 -18.07
N THR A 63 -33.64 27.18 -18.81
CA THR A 63 -34.68 26.31 -18.26
C THR A 63 -34.15 24.88 -18.07
N MET A 64 -34.16 24.40 -16.81
CA MET A 64 -33.99 22.99 -16.49
C MET A 64 -35.27 22.23 -16.82
N LEU A 65 -35.16 21.23 -17.68
CA LEU A 65 -36.28 20.39 -18.13
C LEU A 65 -36.51 19.20 -17.19
N GLN A 66 -35.43 18.63 -16.67
CA GLN A 66 -35.48 17.45 -15.81
C GLN A 66 -34.23 17.40 -14.92
N GLU A 67 -34.38 16.77 -13.76
CA GLU A 67 -33.26 16.34 -12.91
C GLU A 67 -33.42 14.88 -12.48
N LEU A 68 -32.28 14.21 -12.28
CA LEU A 68 -32.18 12.85 -11.77
C LEU A 68 -31.07 12.82 -10.72
N ARG A 69 -31.40 12.39 -9.51
CA ARG A 69 -30.41 12.15 -8.46
C ARG A 69 -29.86 10.74 -8.57
N VAL A 70 -28.55 10.60 -8.70
CA VAL A 70 -27.85 9.32 -8.58
C VAL A 70 -27.86 8.89 -7.11
N PRO A 71 -28.17 7.62 -6.79
CA PRO A 71 -28.19 7.15 -5.41
C PRO A 71 -26.82 7.32 -4.76
N SER A 72 -26.83 7.62 -3.45
CA SER A 72 -25.65 7.44 -2.60
C SER A 72 -25.87 6.25 -1.67
N ASP A 73 -24.80 5.55 -1.38
CA ASP A 73 -24.85 4.30 -0.61
C ASP A 73 -24.97 4.53 0.91
N SER A 74 -24.42 5.64 1.39
CA SER A 74 -24.31 6.01 2.81
C SER A 74 -25.38 6.98 3.31
N GLY A 75 -26.24 7.51 2.44
CA GLY A 75 -27.33 8.42 2.82
C GLY A 75 -26.92 9.84 3.25
N SER A 76 -25.67 10.04 3.71
CA SER A 76 -25.08 11.34 4.08
C SER A 76 -24.38 12.01 2.88
N SER A 77 -23.33 11.38 2.36
CA SER A 77 -22.52 11.95 1.28
C SER A 77 -23.13 11.80 -0.12
N ARG A 78 -22.96 12.82 -0.97
CA ARG A 78 -23.47 12.85 -2.36
C ARG A 78 -22.50 12.16 -3.33
N SER A 79 -23.04 11.51 -4.36
CA SER A 79 -22.26 10.90 -5.44
C SER A 79 -21.54 11.97 -6.26
N LYS A 80 -20.31 11.70 -6.72
CA LYS A 80 -19.56 12.63 -7.58
C LYS A 80 -19.51 12.09 -9.00
N ILE A 81 -20.36 12.63 -9.89
CA ILE A 81 -20.48 12.12 -11.25
C ILE A 81 -19.28 12.59 -12.08
N GLN A 82 -18.42 11.66 -12.45
CA GLN A 82 -17.19 11.94 -13.19
C GLN A 82 -17.31 11.58 -14.68
N HIS A 83 -18.04 10.52 -15.01
CA HIS A 83 -18.19 10.05 -16.38
C HIS A 83 -19.57 9.42 -16.60
N ILE A 84 -20.09 9.52 -17.84
CA ILE A 84 -21.30 8.83 -18.27
C ILE A 84 -21.03 8.19 -19.63
N GLU A 85 -21.04 6.86 -19.69
CA GLU A 85 -20.97 6.10 -20.94
C GLU A 85 -22.37 5.65 -21.36
N ARG A 86 -22.70 5.78 -22.65
CA ARG A 86 -24.05 5.51 -23.15
C ARG A 86 -24.04 4.34 -24.14
N SER A 87 -25.02 3.47 -23.99
CA SER A 87 -25.38 2.50 -25.04
C SER A 87 -25.72 3.20 -26.36
N LYS A 88 -25.57 2.49 -27.48
CA LYS A 88 -25.82 3.02 -28.84
C LYS A 88 -27.23 3.59 -29.02
N ASP A 89 -28.22 3.03 -28.33
CA ASP A 89 -29.62 3.48 -28.36
C ASP A 89 -29.95 4.48 -27.24
N SER A 90 -28.95 4.87 -26.44
CA SER A 90 -29.07 5.77 -25.28
C SER A 90 -30.11 5.34 -24.24
N ARG A 91 -30.51 4.06 -24.18
CA ARG A 91 -31.45 3.55 -23.16
C ARG A 91 -30.77 3.13 -21.87
N LYS A 92 -29.49 2.79 -21.93
CA LYS A 92 -28.69 2.35 -20.80
C LYS A 92 -27.47 3.22 -20.66
N TRP A 93 -27.30 3.84 -19.49
CA TRP A 93 -26.17 4.70 -19.18
C TRP A 93 -25.38 4.10 -18.02
N LEU A 94 -24.07 4.05 -18.15
CA LEU A 94 -23.16 3.73 -17.07
C LEU A 94 -22.65 5.04 -16.48
N VAL A 95 -22.99 5.32 -15.23
CA VAL A 95 -22.65 6.55 -14.52
C VAL A 95 -21.58 6.21 -13.49
N GLN A 96 -20.41 6.80 -13.64
CA GLN A 96 -19.29 6.62 -12.72
C GLN A 96 -19.39 7.63 -11.57
N ASP A 97 -19.54 7.10 -10.37
CA ASP A 97 -19.46 7.83 -9.11
C ASP A 97 -18.05 7.70 -8.54
N SER A 98 -17.26 8.77 -8.66
CA SER A 98 -15.88 8.81 -8.20
C SER A 98 -15.75 9.00 -6.69
N HIS A 99 -16.83 9.29 -5.97
CA HIS A 99 -16.78 9.45 -4.51
C HIS A 99 -16.84 8.09 -3.81
N HIS A 100 -17.76 7.24 -4.25
CA HIS A 100 -17.99 5.92 -3.64
C HIS A 100 -17.35 4.77 -4.42
N GLY A 101 -16.76 5.05 -5.60
CA GLY A 101 -16.15 4.03 -6.45
C GLY A 101 -17.18 3.10 -7.07
N VAL A 102 -18.38 3.64 -7.33
CA VAL A 102 -19.53 2.86 -7.83
C VAL A 102 -19.78 3.19 -9.29
N ILE A 103 -20.07 2.15 -10.08
CA ILE A 103 -20.64 2.30 -11.41
C ILE A 103 -22.13 1.96 -11.34
N TRP A 104 -22.96 2.95 -11.65
CA TRP A 104 -24.41 2.82 -11.69
C TRP A 104 -24.87 2.56 -13.13
N LEU A 105 -25.75 1.59 -13.32
CA LEU A 105 -26.51 1.42 -14.55
C LEU A 105 -27.84 2.14 -14.39
N VAL A 106 -28.03 3.20 -15.17
CA VAL A 106 -29.29 3.93 -15.28
C VAL A 106 -30.01 3.44 -16.54
N ASN A 107 -31.15 2.77 -16.34
CA ASN A 107 -32.04 2.36 -17.42
C ASN A 107 -33.09 3.46 -17.67
N MET A 108 -32.94 4.13 -18.80
CA MET A 108 -33.74 5.26 -19.29
C MET A 108 -34.95 4.79 -20.13
N GLU A 109 -35.42 3.55 -19.98
CA GLU A 109 -36.68 3.08 -20.58
C GLU A 109 -37.88 3.95 -20.17
N SER A 110 -37.86 4.51 -18.95
CA SER A 110 -38.70 5.62 -18.54
C SER A 110 -37.81 6.80 -18.16
N THR A 111 -38.06 7.96 -18.76
CA THR A 111 -37.37 9.20 -18.37
C THR A 111 -37.87 9.71 -17.02
N VAL A 112 -39.12 9.47 -16.65
CA VAL A 112 -39.72 9.96 -15.40
C VAL A 112 -39.24 9.18 -14.16
N GLN A 113 -39.08 7.87 -14.30
CA GLN A 113 -38.61 6.99 -13.22
C GLN A 113 -37.61 5.97 -13.76
N PRO A 114 -36.37 6.39 -14.06
CA PRO A 114 -35.37 5.47 -14.54
C PRO A 114 -35.01 4.47 -13.44
N GLN A 115 -34.83 3.21 -13.83
CA GLN A 115 -34.33 2.20 -12.91
C GLN A 115 -32.82 2.37 -12.76
N ILE A 116 -32.35 2.51 -11.52
CA ILE A 116 -30.92 2.66 -11.22
C ILE A 116 -30.46 1.41 -10.47
N LEU A 117 -29.43 0.75 -11.01
CA LEU A 117 -28.84 -0.46 -10.45
C LEU A 117 -27.35 -0.24 -10.21
N GLN A 118 -26.83 -0.74 -9.09
CA GLN A 118 -25.39 -0.82 -8.89
C GLN A 118 -24.82 -1.96 -9.75
N VAL A 119 -23.83 -1.67 -10.58
CA VAL A 119 -23.17 -2.66 -11.45
C VAL A 119 -21.93 -3.21 -10.78
N ILE A 120 -21.01 -2.31 -10.40
CA ILE A 120 -19.73 -2.62 -9.78
C ILE A 120 -19.48 -1.61 -8.67
N ARG A 121 -18.79 -2.07 -7.64
CA ARG A 121 -18.20 -1.24 -6.59
C ARG A 121 -16.74 -1.62 -6.40
N ALA A 122 -15.89 -0.62 -6.41
CA ALA A 122 -14.47 -0.73 -6.20
C ALA A 122 -14.00 0.40 -5.25
N PRO A 123 -12.76 0.34 -4.73
CA PRO A 123 -12.18 1.46 -4.02
C PRO A 123 -12.20 2.73 -4.89
N ALA A 124 -12.58 3.86 -4.30
CA ALA A 124 -12.72 5.13 -5.01
C ALA A 124 -11.41 5.95 -5.02
N ALA A 125 -10.45 5.54 -4.22
CA ALA A 125 -9.22 6.25 -3.92
C ALA A 125 -8.07 5.25 -3.67
N PRO A 126 -6.81 5.75 -3.56
CA PRO A 126 -5.66 4.91 -3.24
C PRO A 126 -5.90 4.01 -2.03
N LEU A 127 -5.50 2.74 -2.13
CA LEU A 127 -5.47 1.86 -0.96
C LEU A 127 -4.24 2.17 -0.10
N THR A 128 -4.37 1.99 1.20
CA THR A 128 -3.32 2.33 2.18
C THR A 128 -2.87 1.16 3.04
N GLY A 129 -3.64 0.07 3.08
CA GLY A 129 -3.28 -1.13 3.81
C GLY A 129 -4.06 -2.36 3.36
N VAL A 130 -3.52 -3.54 3.67
CA VAL A 130 -4.19 -4.82 3.43
C VAL A 130 -3.89 -5.79 4.58
N GLY A 131 -4.91 -6.57 4.94
CA GLY A 131 -4.87 -7.66 5.91
C GLY A 131 -5.60 -8.88 5.39
N LEU A 132 -5.22 -10.07 5.86
CA LEU A 132 -5.89 -11.32 5.54
C LEU A 132 -6.50 -11.93 6.80
N VAL A 133 -7.79 -12.19 6.73
CA VAL A 133 -8.57 -12.94 7.73
C VAL A 133 -8.72 -14.35 7.18
N MET A 134 -8.25 -15.34 7.94
CA MET A 134 -8.30 -16.75 7.57
C MET A 134 -9.07 -17.51 8.65
N ASP A 135 -10.37 -17.74 8.45
CA ASP A 135 -11.12 -18.67 9.29
C ASP A 135 -10.95 -20.08 8.74
N GLY A 136 -10.18 -20.90 9.45
CA GLY A 136 -10.01 -22.32 9.17
C GLY A 136 -10.57 -23.14 10.32
N THR A 137 -11.88 -23.32 10.39
CA THR A 137 -12.45 -24.42 11.18
C THR A 137 -12.19 -25.72 10.42
N PRO A 138 -11.48 -26.72 11.00
CA PRO A 138 -11.26 -28.00 10.33
C PRO A 138 -12.61 -28.67 10.01
N GLY A 139 -12.96 -28.78 8.73
CA GLY A 139 -14.18 -29.45 8.26
C GLY A 139 -15.26 -28.54 7.65
N GLU A 140 -15.12 -27.22 7.71
CA GLU A 140 -15.97 -26.27 6.97
C GLU A 140 -15.17 -25.65 5.81
N GLN A 141 -15.87 -25.10 4.79
CA GLN A 141 -15.17 -24.32 3.78
C GLN A 141 -14.62 -23.05 4.46
N PRO A 142 -13.30 -22.82 4.43
CA PRO A 142 -12.74 -21.62 5.03
C PRO A 142 -13.35 -20.42 4.32
N THR A 143 -13.93 -19.49 5.07
CA THR A 143 -14.22 -18.15 4.56
C THR A 143 -13.02 -17.29 4.87
N SER A 144 -12.24 -16.96 3.85
CA SER A 144 -11.11 -16.05 3.98
C SER A 144 -11.51 -14.71 3.41
N MET A 145 -11.07 -13.65 4.06
CA MET A 145 -11.34 -12.28 3.63
C MET A 145 -10.05 -11.48 3.51
N ALA A 146 -9.99 -10.63 2.49
CA ALA A 146 -9.03 -9.55 2.42
C ALA A 146 -9.67 -8.28 2.97
N VAL A 147 -9.05 -7.69 3.99
CA VAL A 147 -9.47 -6.41 4.58
C VAL A 147 -8.54 -5.33 4.05
N VAL A 148 -9.09 -4.26 3.50
CA VAL A 148 -8.31 -3.13 2.96
C VAL A 148 -8.81 -1.80 3.49
N GLY A 149 -7.90 -0.84 3.63
CA GLY A 149 -8.23 0.57 3.92
C GLY A 149 -7.96 1.44 2.70
N GLY A 150 -8.80 2.44 2.49
CA GLY A 150 -8.67 3.39 1.39
C GLY A 150 -8.67 4.86 1.83
N GLU A 151 -8.01 5.71 1.04
CA GLU A 151 -8.05 7.17 1.22
C GLU A 151 -9.45 7.77 1.01
N ASP A 152 -10.42 6.96 0.58
CA ASP A 152 -11.84 7.29 0.55
C ASP A 152 -12.52 7.09 1.93
N GLY A 153 -11.73 6.97 3.00
CA GLY A 153 -12.18 6.80 4.38
C GLY A 153 -12.80 5.44 4.68
N ALA A 154 -12.88 4.58 3.68
CA ALA A 154 -13.59 3.32 3.76
C ALA A 154 -12.64 2.17 4.10
N ILE A 155 -13.17 1.24 4.89
CA ILE A 155 -12.53 -0.03 5.22
C ILE A 155 -13.41 -1.13 4.66
N ARG A 156 -12.86 -2.01 3.85
CA ARG A 156 -13.62 -3.01 3.08
C ARG A 156 -13.12 -4.41 3.40
N ALA A 157 -14.05 -5.36 3.46
CA ALA A 157 -13.75 -6.78 3.54
C ALA A 157 -14.27 -7.49 2.27
N TYR A 158 -13.35 -8.07 1.51
CA TYR A 158 -13.63 -8.84 0.31
C TYR A 158 -13.51 -10.33 0.61
N ASN A 159 -14.46 -11.14 0.18
CA ASN A 159 -14.32 -12.60 0.27
C ASN A 159 -13.34 -13.09 -0.80
N VAL A 160 -12.32 -13.84 -0.37
CA VAL A 160 -11.26 -14.38 -1.24
C VAL A 160 -11.32 -15.92 -1.38
N THR A 161 -12.40 -16.54 -0.92
CA THR A 161 -12.59 -18.02 -0.90
C THR A 161 -13.70 -18.54 -1.79
N VAL A 162 -14.71 -17.73 -2.10
CA VAL A 162 -15.85 -18.15 -2.91
C VAL A 162 -15.72 -17.54 -4.30
N ASP A 163 -15.73 -18.40 -5.32
CA ASP A 163 -15.88 -18.11 -6.74
C ASP A 163 -15.24 -16.78 -7.18
N THR A 164 -13.97 -16.87 -7.59
CA THR A 164 -13.13 -15.78 -8.12
C THR A 164 -13.79 -14.81 -9.10
N PRO A 165 -14.85 -15.15 -9.88
CA PRO A 165 -15.52 -14.17 -10.73
C PRO A 165 -16.26 -13.05 -9.98
N THR A 166 -16.54 -13.20 -8.67
CA THR A 166 -17.40 -12.24 -7.97
C THR A 166 -16.70 -11.33 -6.98
N MET A 167 -15.54 -11.70 -6.39
CA MET A 167 -14.74 -10.91 -5.42
C MET A 167 -15.61 -9.88 -4.67
N ALA A 168 -16.71 -10.36 -4.09
CA ALA A 168 -17.77 -9.46 -3.69
C ALA A 168 -17.32 -8.75 -2.41
N GLU A 169 -17.51 -7.44 -2.35
CA GLU A 169 -17.43 -6.71 -1.08
C GLU A 169 -18.53 -7.28 -0.16
N TYR A 170 -18.13 -7.86 0.97
CA TYR A 170 -19.05 -8.39 1.98
C TYR A 170 -19.47 -7.31 2.96
N PHE A 171 -18.50 -6.51 3.39
CA PHE A 171 -18.71 -5.46 4.37
C PHE A 171 -17.86 -4.25 4.02
N HIS A 172 -18.40 -3.07 4.30
CA HIS A 172 -17.62 -1.85 4.40
C HIS A 172 -17.91 -1.12 5.71
N HIS A 173 -17.00 -0.26 6.11
CA HIS A 173 -17.18 0.70 7.20
C HIS A 173 -16.60 2.03 6.77
N ASN A 174 -17.43 3.07 6.82
CA ASN A 174 -17.00 4.44 6.56
C ASN A 174 -17.02 5.23 7.85
N LEU A 175 -16.04 6.12 7.95
CA LEU A 175 -16.03 7.14 8.97
C LEU A 175 -16.88 8.31 8.48
N GLU A 176 -18.09 8.45 9.00
CA GLU A 176 -18.96 9.57 8.67
C GLU A 176 -18.89 10.60 9.80
N TYR A 177 -18.54 11.83 9.46
CA TYR A 177 -18.77 13.00 10.32
C TYR A 177 -20.12 13.62 9.93
N ASP A 178 -20.80 14.23 10.90
CA ASP A 178 -22.11 14.88 10.69
C ASP A 178 -22.05 16.09 9.71
N ASP A 179 -20.84 16.55 9.33
CA ASP A 179 -20.60 17.66 8.38
C ASP A 179 -20.11 17.12 7.01
N ASP A 180 -20.95 17.33 6.00
CA ASP A 180 -21.12 16.53 4.77
C ASP A 180 -20.12 16.74 3.61
N GLU A 181 -18.87 17.18 3.82
CA GLU A 181 -17.99 17.49 2.66
C GLU A 181 -16.58 16.88 2.65
N GLU A 182 -15.98 16.57 3.80
CA GLU A 182 -14.60 16.07 3.86
C GLU A 182 -14.50 14.71 4.55
N VAL A 183 -14.04 13.71 3.79
CA VAL A 183 -13.81 12.35 4.29
C VAL A 183 -12.46 12.31 4.99
N VAL A 184 -12.44 11.84 6.24
CA VAL A 184 -11.20 11.55 6.96
C VAL A 184 -10.62 10.25 6.44
N LYS A 185 -9.43 10.35 5.88
CA LYS A 185 -8.81 9.32 5.04
C LYS A 185 -8.19 8.24 5.89
N VAL A 186 -8.30 6.98 5.48
CA VAL A 186 -7.51 5.89 6.07
C VAL A 186 -6.10 5.98 5.51
N THR A 187 -5.11 6.16 6.39
CA THR A 187 -3.70 6.36 6.00
C THR A 187 -2.84 5.13 6.23
N SER A 188 -3.24 4.26 7.15
CA SER A 188 -2.53 3.02 7.47
C SER A 188 -3.44 1.99 8.13
N MET A 189 -3.09 0.71 8.00
CA MET A 189 -3.86 -0.39 8.60
C MET A 189 -2.97 -1.59 8.89
N ILE A 190 -3.26 -2.28 10.00
CA ILE A 190 -2.66 -3.57 10.33
C ILE A 190 -3.67 -4.50 11.00
N MET A 191 -3.56 -5.81 10.73
CA MET A 191 -4.32 -6.82 11.48
C MET A 191 -3.68 -7.04 12.85
N VAL A 192 -4.47 -7.00 13.91
CA VAL A 192 -4.01 -7.29 15.28
C VAL A 192 -4.39 -8.66 15.79
N SER A 193 -5.47 -9.23 15.27
CA SER A 193 -5.88 -10.61 15.51
C SER A 193 -6.42 -11.22 14.22
N SER A 194 -6.93 -12.46 14.27
CA SER A 194 -7.53 -13.12 13.11
C SER A 194 -8.72 -12.36 12.52
N ASN A 195 -9.43 -11.56 13.32
CA ASN A 195 -10.66 -10.89 12.93
C ASN A 195 -10.70 -9.40 13.33
N SER A 196 -9.58 -8.81 13.71
CA SER A 196 -9.54 -7.41 14.15
C SER A 196 -8.40 -6.66 13.52
N ALA A 197 -8.67 -5.41 13.14
CA ALA A 197 -7.72 -4.50 12.54
C ALA A 197 -7.59 -3.23 13.39
N ILE A 198 -6.40 -2.66 13.37
CA ILE A 198 -6.16 -1.30 13.82
C ILE A 198 -5.93 -0.43 12.59
N VAL A 199 -6.62 0.70 12.56
CA VAL A 199 -6.68 1.60 11.41
C VAL A 199 -6.30 3.00 11.84
N GLY A 200 -5.36 3.61 11.12
CA GLY A 200 -4.89 4.97 11.32
C GLY A 200 -5.49 5.91 10.28
N TYR A 201 -5.76 7.14 10.71
CA TYR A 201 -6.41 8.17 9.90
C TYR A 201 -5.56 9.43 9.75
N ASP A 202 -5.89 10.27 8.77
CA ASP A 202 -5.19 11.53 8.49
C ASP A 202 -5.39 12.63 9.56
N ASP A 203 -6.41 12.49 10.41
CA ASP A 203 -6.67 13.36 11.57
C ASP A 203 -5.85 13.00 12.83
N GLY A 204 -5.00 11.97 12.73
CA GLY A 204 -4.14 11.46 13.81
C GLY A 204 -4.83 10.48 14.75
N THR A 205 -6.07 10.07 14.43
CA THR A 205 -6.79 9.05 15.20
C THR A 205 -6.44 7.64 14.76
N VAL A 206 -6.58 6.71 15.71
CA VAL A 206 -6.42 5.29 15.52
C VAL A 206 -7.64 4.57 16.07
N ARG A 207 -8.21 3.65 15.29
CA ARG A 207 -9.41 2.88 15.67
C ARG A 207 -9.13 1.40 15.65
N TRP A 208 -9.64 0.69 16.66
CA TRP A 208 -9.69 -0.77 16.67
C TRP A 208 -11.05 -1.22 16.18
N LEU A 209 -11.07 -1.98 15.09
CA LEU A 209 -12.27 -2.54 14.50
C LEU A 209 -12.23 -4.06 14.57
N SER A 210 -13.32 -4.67 15.01
CA SER A 210 -13.51 -6.12 14.95
C SER A 210 -14.49 -6.47 13.84
N LEU A 211 -14.11 -7.42 13.00
CA LEU A 211 -14.94 -7.96 11.94
C LEU A 211 -15.82 -9.08 12.53
N THR A 212 -17.13 -8.88 12.43
CA THR A 212 -18.15 -9.81 12.90
C THR A 212 -18.97 -10.34 11.72
N SER A 213 -19.85 -11.31 11.97
CA SER A 213 -20.80 -11.79 10.95
C SER A 213 -21.78 -10.73 10.44
N LYS A 214 -21.86 -9.57 11.10
CA LYS A 214 -22.71 -8.44 10.71
C LYS A 214 -21.90 -7.26 10.14
N GLY A 215 -20.59 -7.41 9.99
CA GLY A 215 -19.68 -6.35 9.55
C GLY A 215 -18.77 -5.84 10.66
N PHE A 216 -18.18 -4.67 10.44
CA PHE A 216 -17.22 -4.08 11.35
C PHE A 216 -17.89 -3.47 12.58
N THR A 217 -17.32 -3.72 13.76
CA THR A 217 -17.71 -3.12 15.03
C THR A 217 -16.54 -2.34 15.61
N LEU A 218 -16.77 -1.10 16.01
CA LEU A 218 -15.77 -0.28 16.69
C LEU A 218 -15.56 -0.77 18.12
N CYS A 219 -14.33 -1.19 18.44
CA CYS A 219 -13.93 -1.60 19.78
C CYS A 219 -13.39 -0.41 20.60
N GLY A 220 -12.70 0.52 19.96
CA GLY A 220 -12.16 1.72 20.62
C GLY A 220 -11.51 2.69 19.65
N SER A 221 -11.29 3.92 20.12
CA SER A 221 -10.68 5.02 19.37
C SER A 221 -9.69 5.77 20.26
N TRP A 222 -8.52 6.08 19.71
CA TRP A 222 -7.43 6.79 20.39
C TRP A 222 -6.90 7.89 19.47
N LYS A 223 -6.31 8.94 20.05
CA LYS A 223 -5.69 10.04 19.29
C LYS A 223 -4.22 10.20 19.69
N PRO A 224 -3.33 9.32 19.17
CA PRO A 224 -1.89 9.41 19.45
C PRO A 224 -1.23 10.67 18.86
N HIS A 225 -1.73 11.16 17.71
CA HIS A 225 -1.13 12.27 16.98
C HIS A 225 -2.11 13.45 16.89
N SER A 226 -1.58 14.68 16.97
CA SER A 226 -2.39 15.90 17.02
C SER A 226 -2.51 16.54 15.64
N ASN A 227 -3.58 16.19 14.91
CA ASN A 227 -3.90 16.74 13.58
C ASN A 227 -2.79 16.48 12.55
N THR A 228 -2.12 15.34 12.68
CA THR A 228 -1.14 14.84 11.71
C THR A 228 -1.48 13.39 11.36
N PRO A 229 -1.24 12.93 10.13
CA PRO A 229 -1.58 11.58 9.72
C PRO A 229 -0.91 10.47 10.52
N VAL A 230 -1.59 9.34 10.67
CA VAL A 230 -0.96 8.10 11.14
C VAL A 230 -0.36 7.38 9.93
N ASP A 231 0.88 7.68 9.60
CA ASP A 231 1.56 7.19 8.40
C ASP A 231 1.93 5.70 8.46
N ILE A 232 2.33 5.20 9.63
CA ILE A 232 2.79 3.81 9.80
C ILE A 232 2.21 3.25 11.10
N ILE A 233 1.72 2.00 11.03
CA ILE A 233 1.36 1.22 12.21
C ILE A 233 2.19 -0.05 12.22
N LEU A 234 2.94 -0.25 13.29
CA LEU A 234 3.76 -1.42 13.53
C LEU A 234 3.17 -2.24 14.67
N LYS A 235 3.22 -3.56 14.54
CA LYS A 235 2.72 -4.50 15.55
C LYS A 235 3.83 -5.50 15.90
N SER A 236 3.95 -5.75 17.20
CA SER A 236 4.61 -6.92 17.80
C SER A 236 3.58 -7.69 18.63
N ASP A 237 4.00 -8.67 19.43
CA ASP A 237 3.07 -9.51 20.20
C ASP A 237 2.25 -8.71 21.22
N HIS A 238 2.87 -7.74 21.89
CA HIS A 238 2.24 -6.96 22.96
C HIS A 238 2.34 -5.44 22.75
N LEU A 239 2.98 -5.01 21.67
CA LEU A 239 3.23 -3.61 21.37
C LEU A 239 2.60 -3.23 20.05
N LEU A 240 2.02 -2.03 20.04
CA LEU A 240 1.61 -1.31 18.84
C LEU A 240 2.34 0.02 18.83
N ILE A 241 2.88 0.40 17.68
CA ILE A 241 3.52 1.70 17.50
C ILE A 241 2.86 2.39 16.33
N THR A 242 2.45 3.64 16.54
CA THR A 242 1.91 4.51 15.51
C THR A 242 2.94 5.59 15.24
N LEU A 243 3.22 5.85 13.97
CA LEU A 243 4.18 6.86 13.55
C LEU A 243 3.48 7.93 12.72
N SER A 244 3.83 9.18 12.97
CA SER A 244 3.52 10.31 12.09
C SER A 244 4.83 10.88 11.58
N LYS A 245 5.00 10.91 10.25
CA LYS A 245 6.15 11.48 9.57
C LYS A 245 6.09 13.01 9.61
N ALA A 246 4.87 13.57 9.63
CA ALA A 246 4.65 15.00 9.63
C ALA A 246 5.11 15.68 10.93
N ASP A 247 4.95 15.03 12.08
CA ASP A 247 5.46 15.52 13.37
C ASP A 247 6.69 14.75 13.89
N SER A 248 7.13 13.71 13.16
CA SER A 248 8.28 12.87 13.50
C SER A 248 8.17 12.22 14.89
N THR A 249 6.95 11.83 15.28
CA THR A 249 6.67 11.14 16.54
C THR A 249 6.35 9.67 16.35
N ALA A 250 6.77 8.87 17.33
CA ALA A 250 6.37 7.47 17.48
C ALA A 250 5.60 7.27 18.79
N PHE A 251 4.30 7.01 18.72
CA PHE A 251 3.48 6.75 19.89
C PHE A 251 3.38 5.24 20.15
N CYS A 252 3.66 4.84 21.38
CA CYS A 252 3.71 3.44 21.80
C CYS A 252 2.49 3.08 22.64
N PHE A 253 1.86 1.96 22.30
CA PHE A 253 0.78 1.35 23.06
C PHE A 253 1.14 -0.09 23.44
N ARG A 254 0.62 -0.54 24.58
CA ARG A 254 0.49 -1.95 24.89
C ARG A 254 -0.87 -2.46 24.39
N ILE A 255 -0.85 -3.56 23.65
CA ILE A 255 -2.04 -4.24 23.15
C ILE A 255 -2.62 -5.11 24.25
N VAL A 256 -3.92 -4.96 24.52
CA VAL A 256 -4.69 -5.87 25.37
C VAL A 256 -5.85 -6.37 24.51
N GLU A 257 -5.92 -7.67 24.24
CA GLU A 257 -6.96 -8.23 23.36
C GLU A 257 -8.28 -8.49 24.07
N SER A 258 -8.25 -8.70 25.39
CA SER A 258 -9.45 -9.00 26.19
C SER A 258 -9.45 -8.21 27.50
N PRO A 259 -10.17 -7.07 27.59
CA PRO A 259 -10.94 -6.45 26.50
C PRO A 259 -10.02 -5.80 25.44
N ALA A 260 -10.50 -5.70 24.20
CA ALA A 260 -9.79 -5.04 23.10
C ALA A 260 -9.52 -3.56 23.41
N THR A 261 -8.32 -3.26 23.90
CA THR A 261 -7.92 -1.91 24.31
C THR A 261 -6.44 -1.66 24.06
N LEU A 262 -6.11 -0.39 23.80
CA LEU A 262 -4.74 0.11 23.72
C LEU A 262 -4.43 0.91 24.96
N LEU A 263 -3.41 0.49 25.71
CA LEU A 263 -2.92 1.21 26.88
C LEU A 263 -1.74 2.07 26.46
N PRO A 264 -1.82 3.41 26.55
CA PRO A 264 -0.72 4.29 26.16
C PRO A 264 0.49 4.03 27.03
N LEU A 265 1.67 3.90 26.42
CA LEU A 265 2.95 3.77 27.11
C LEU A 265 3.72 5.10 27.09
N GLY A 266 3.64 5.82 25.98
CA GLY A 266 4.31 7.10 25.79
C GLY A 266 4.69 7.34 24.33
N PHE A 267 5.45 8.40 24.06
CA PHE A 267 5.91 8.74 22.71
C PHE A 267 7.41 9.02 22.66
N ILE A 268 8.00 8.74 21.51
CA ILE A 268 9.37 9.12 21.14
C ILE A 268 9.26 10.27 20.14
N GLN A 269 9.96 11.38 20.41
CA GLN A 269 10.15 12.46 19.45
C GLN A 269 11.50 12.25 18.77
N VAL A 270 11.52 12.19 17.44
CA VAL A 270 12.77 12.31 16.68
C VAL A 270 13.01 13.79 16.43
N GLU A 271 14.17 14.28 16.87
CA GLU A 271 14.63 15.65 16.64
C GLU A 271 15.39 15.73 15.31
N ASP A 272 15.33 16.89 14.67
CA ASP A 272 16.14 17.32 13.51
C ASP A 272 15.95 16.58 12.17
N ASP A 273 15.21 15.46 12.13
CA ASP A 273 15.00 14.68 10.90
C ASP A 273 13.63 14.01 10.83
N SER A 274 13.19 13.72 9.60
CA SER A 274 11.91 13.06 9.33
C SER A 274 12.06 11.54 9.22
N ILE A 275 11.08 10.81 9.74
CA ILE A 275 11.03 9.34 9.66
C ILE A 275 10.65 8.91 8.23
N THR A 276 11.49 8.11 7.59
CA THR A 276 11.23 7.60 6.22
C THR A 276 10.64 6.19 6.24
N SER A 277 11.12 5.32 7.13
CA SER A 277 10.69 3.94 7.27
C SER A 277 10.89 3.45 8.71
N ALA A 278 10.25 2.34 9.07
CA ALA A 278 10.39 1.77 10.41
C ALA A 278 10.06 0.28 10.45
N ALA A 279 10.64 -0.40 11.44
CA ALA A 279 10.42 -1.81 11.70
C ALA A 279 10.36 -2.10 13.20
N LEU A 280 9.53 -3.07 13.60
CA LEU A 280 9.33 -3.47 14.98
C LEU A 280 9.43 -4.99 15.10
N GLU A 281 10.25 -5.47 16.02
CA GLU A 281 10.37 -6.90 16.34
C GLU A 281 10.59 -7.09 17.83
N GLY A 282 9.66 -7.78 18.50
CA GLY A 282 9.69 -7.89 19.95
C GLY A 282 9.69 -6.48 20.59
N PRO A 283 10.68 -6.14 21.44
CA PRO A 283 10.88 -4.80 22.00
C PRO A 283 11.71 -3.85 21.12
N LYS A 284 12.30 -4.30 20.02
CA LYS A 284 13.22 -3.48 19.21
C LYS A 284 12.47 -2.66 18.16
N LEU A 285 12.64 -1.35 18.21
CA LEU A 285 12.13 -0.41 17.21
C LEU A 285 13.30 0.18 16.42
N LEU A 286 13.29 -0.05 15.11
CA LEU A 286 14.20 0.59 14.17
C LEU A 286 13.45 1.71 13.46
N LEU A 287 13.99 2.92 13.50
CA LEU A 287 13.56 4.06 12.67
C LEU A 287 14.65 4.39 11.66
N ALA A 288 14.27 4.55 10.40
CA ALA A 288 15.10 5.12 9.35
C ALA A 288 14.73 6.58 9.12
N LEU A 289 15.74 7.43 8.94
CA LEU A 289 15.59 8.88 8.86
C LEU A 289 15.96 9.44 7.47
N SER A 290 15.54 10.68 7.20
CA SER A 290 15.78 11.40 5.94
C SER A 290 17.24 11.72 5.66
N ASP A 291 18.08 11.89 6.68
CA ASP A 291 19.54 11.98 6.58
C ASP A 291 20.21 10.62 6.26
N GLY A 292 19.38 9.57 6.18
CA GLY A 292 19.76 8.19 5.96
C GLY A 292 20.33 7.49 7.20
N SER A 293 20.41 8.15 8.35
CA SER A 293 20.80 7.50 9.60
C SER A 293 19.67 6.59 10.11
N LEU A 294 20.02 5.71 11.05
CA LEU A 294 19.08 4.83 11.72
C LEU A 294 19.09 5.10 13.22
N ARG A 295 17.93 4.98 13.86
CA ARG A 295 17.77 5.01 15.30
C ARG A 295 17.22 3.66 15.77
N ASP A 296 17.94 3.01 16.66
CA ASP A 296 17.58 1.74 17.25
C ASP A 296 17.20 1.94 18.72
N TYR A 297 15.95 1.63 19.06
CA TYR A 297 15.39 1.78 20.39
C TYR A 297 15.04 0.41 20.97
N GLU A 298 15.40 0.21 22.24
CA GLU A 298 14.97 -0.95 23.02
C GLU A 298 13.79 -0.53 23.92
N LEU A 299 12.59 -1.02 23.62
CA LEU A 299 11.36 -0.67 24.32
C LEU A 299 11.11 -1.64 25.48
N SER A 300 10.85 -1.11 26.67
CA SER A 300 10.46 -1.94 27.81
C SER A 300 8.94 -2.18 27.83
N THR A 301 8.52 -3.45 27.80
CA THR A 301 7.11 -3.86 27.94
C THR A 301 6.58 -3.71 29.38
N THR A 302 7.47 -3.52 30.35
CA THR A 302 7.16 -3.32 31.77
C THR A 302 7.15 -1.85 32.18
N MET A 303 7.08 -0.91 31.22
CA MET A 303 6.77 0.51 31.48
C MET A 303 5.36 0.61 32.12
N SER A 304 5.27 0.35 33.42
CA SER A 304 4.02 0.23 34.14
C SER A 304 3.54 1.60 34.59
N ALA A 305 2.39 2.02 34.05
CA ALA A 305 1.15 2.20 34.80
C ALA A 305 1.16 3.00 36.12
N ASP A 306 2.08 3.95 36.34
CA ASP A 306 1.86 5.10 37.24
C ASP A 306 1.61 6.37 36.42
N LEU A 307 0.80 6.26 35.36
CA LEU A 307 0.43 7.37 34.47
C LEU A 307 -0.50 8.40 35.12
N ALA A 308 -0.96 8.16 36.35
CA ALA A 308 -1.81 9.10 37.07
C ALA A 308 -1.07 10.36 37.57
N ALA A 309 0.27 10.38 37.50
CA ALA A 309 1.10 11.46 38.04
C ALA A 309 2.18 12.00 37.08
N VAL A 310 2.19 11.59 35.80
CA VAL A 310 3.26 11.98 34.87
C VAL A 310 2.85 13.23 34.10
N GLU A 311 3.62 14.32 34.22
CA GLU A 311 3.40 15.58 33.51
C GLU A 311 3.62 15.46 31.99
N SER A 312 4.25 14.38 31.50
CA SER A 312 4.54 14.15 30.09
C SER A 312 4.58 12.65 29.73
N TYR A 313 3.99 12.29 28.59
CA TYR A 313 4.09 10.95 28.00
C TYR A 313 5.42 10.72 27.24
N SER A 314 6.39 11.64 27.32
CA SER A 314 7.64 11.54 26.58
C SER A 314 8.55 10.42 27.12
N LEU A 315 9.01 9.56 26.23
CA LEU A 315 9.95 8.45 26.50
C LEU A 315 11.40 8.87 26.20
N SER A 316 11.78 10.08 26.58
CA SER A 316 13.10 10.66 26.31
C SER A 316 14.27 9.93 26.98
N THR A 317 14.00 9.09 27.97
CA THR A 317 15.01 8.32 28.72
C THR A 317 15.31 6.94 28.12
N LEU A 318 14.67 6.58 27.01
CA LEU A 318 14.94 5.31 26.33
C LEU A 318 16.37 5.25 25.78
N SER A 319 16.99 4.08 25.90
CA SER A 319 18.26 3.82 25.24
C SER A 319 18.07 3.86 23.73
N CYS A 320 18.78 4.77 23.06
CA CYS A 320 18.77 4.93 21.62
C CYS A 320 20.20 4.79 21.09
N ARG A 321 20.40 3.88 20.13
CA ARG A 321 21.65 3.78 19.37
C ARG A 321 21.43 4.43 18.01
N GLN A 322 22.19 5.49 17.72
CA GLN A 322 22.25 6.06 16.39
C GLN A 322 23.29 5.30 15.56
N LEU A 323 22.94 4.98 14.31
CA LEU A 323 23.77 4.26 13.36
C LEU A 323 23.81 5.01 12.04
N VAL A 324 24.98 5.10 11.43
CA VAL A 324 25.14 5.55 10.05
C VAL A 324 25.83 4.42 9.30
N PRO A 325 25.08 3.55 8.62
CA PRO A 325 25.65 2.42 7.89
C PRO A 325 26.67 2.90 6.86
N VAL A 326 27.86 2.30 6.88
CA VAL A 326 28.87 2.51 5.85
C VAL A 326 28.51 1.63 4.66
N ILE A 327 28.24 2.26 3.51
CA ILE A 327 27.94 1.56 2.27
C ILE A 327 29.26 1.36 1.49
N PRO A 328 29.64 0.11 1.15
CA PRO A 328 30.85 -0.17 0.38
C PRO A 328 30.82 0.50 -0.99
N SER A 329 31.98 0.99 -1.47
CA SER A 329 32.10 1.56 -2.81
C SER A 329 31.86 0.51 -3.90
N PRO A 330 31.44 0.90 -5.13
CA PRO A 330 31.24 -0.03 -6.24
C PRO A 330 32.44 -0.93 -6.53
N ALA A 331 33.66 -0.40 -6.42
CA ALA A 331 34.90 -1.15 -6.57
C ALA A 331 35.06 -2.22 -5.48
N LYS A 332 34.77 -1.87 -4.22
CA LYS A 332 34.79 -2.82 -3.10
C LYS A 332 33.74 -3.91 -3.28
N ILE A 333 32.54 -3.58 -3.77
CA ILE A 333 31.48 -4.56 -4.10
C ILE A 333 31.97 -5.54 -5.19
N ARG A 334 32.59 -5.04 -6.27
CA ARG A 334 33.16 -5.87 -7.34
C ARG A 334 34.24 -6.81 -6.79
N ASN A 335 35.11 -6.30 -5.92
CA ASN A 335 36.17 -7.09 -5.29
C ASN A 335 35.63 -8.14 -4.31
N MET A 336 34.59 -7.80 -3.52
CA MET A 336 33.90 -8.77 -2.66
C MET A 336 33.30 -9.91 -3.48
N ARG A 337 32.60 -9.61 -4.57
CA ARG A 337 32.05 -10.63 -5.50
C ARG A 337 33.13 -11.50 -6.12
N ARG A 338 34.26 -10.91 -6.53
CA ARG A 338 35.42 -11.67 -7.05
C ARG A 338 36.02 -12.58 -5.99
N ARG A 339 36.16 -12.11 -4.75
CA ARG A 339 36.67 -12.91 -3.63
C ARG A 339 35.72 -14.04 -3.26
N GLU A 340 34.43 -13.78 -3.17
CA GLU A 340 33.41 -14.81 -2.92
C GLU A 340 33.42 -15.88 -4.03
N ALA A 341 33.53 -15.47 -5.30
CA ALA A 341 33.66 -16.40 -6.42
C ALA A 341 34.95 -17.25 -6.33
N LYS A 342 36.09 -16.63 -5.97
CA LYS A 342 37.37 -17.35 -5.78
C LYS A 342 37.34 -18.32 -4.61
N VAL A 343 36.84 -17.90 -3.45
CA VAL A 343 36.68 -18.76 -2.25
C VAL A 343 35.76 -19.93 -2.56
N ARG A 344 34.67 -19.68 -3.29
CA ARG A 344 33.75 -20.74 -3.73
C ARG A 344 34.43 -21.75 -4.65
N ALA A 345 35.18 -21.29 -5.65
CA ALA A 345 35.92 -22.17 -6.56
C ALA A 345 36.96 -23.03 -5.81
N GLN A 346 37.67 -22.46 -4.83
CA GLN A 346 38.64 -23.20 -4.00
C GLN A 346 37.99 -24.20 -3.04
N SER A 347 36.74 -23.97 -2.62
CA SER A 347 36.00 -24.91 -1.76
C SER A 347 35.39 -26.11 -2.49
N GLU A 348 35.38 -26.08 -3.83
CA GLU A 348 34.75 -27.08 -4.70
C GLU A 348 35.76 -27.97 -5.46
N GLU A 349 37.07 -27.81 -5.26
CA GLU A 349 38.07 -28.74 -5.81
C GLU A 349 37.99 -30.12 -5.12
N PRO A 350 37.88 -31.22 -5.89
CA PRO A 350 37.92 -32.56 -5.33
C PRO A 350 39.33 -32.86 -4.80
N ARG A 351 39.40 -33.40 -3.57
CA ARG A 351 40.62 -33.98 -3.00
C ARG A 351 40.96 -35.29 -3.70
N ASP A 352 41.31 -35.24 -4.98
CA ASP A 352 42.07 -36.31 -5.60
C ASP A 352 43.52 -35.86 -5.61
N GLY A 353 44.29 -36.48 -4.72
CA GLY A 353 45.71 -36.18 -4.58
C GLY A 353 46.45 -36.59 -5.82
N GLU A 354 47.15 -35.63 -6.42
CA GLU A 354 48.42 -35.85 -7.09
C GLU A 354 49.23 -34.55 -6.95
N GLU A 355 50.38 -34.67 -6.29
CA GLU A 355 51.42 -33.66 -6.27
C GLU A 355 51.95 -33.49 -7.69
N GLU A 356 51.66 -32.38 -8.37
CA GLU A 356 52.59 -31.80 -9.34
C GLU A 356 52.54 -30.28 -9.19
N GLY A 357 53.67 -29.72 -8.76
CA GLY A 357 53.85 -28.29 -8.65
C GLY A 357 53.95 -27.65 -10.03
N GLU A 358 53.46 -26.43 -10.15
CA GLU A 358 54.16 -25.32 -10.79
C GLU A 358 53.42 -24.00 -10.57
N ARG A 359 54.17 -23.05 -9.99
CA ARG A 359 54.03 -21.58 -10.04
C ARG A 359 52.72 -20.95 -9.56
N GLU A 360 52.83 -20.39 -8.35
CA GLU A 360 52.31 -19.09 -7.99
C GLU A 360 52.65 -18.07 -9.11
N GLU A 361 51.70 -17.80 -10.00
CA GLU A 361 51.58 -16.47 -10.58
C GLU A 361 50.68 -15.68 -9.62
N GLU A 362 51.32 -15.07 -8.62
CA GLU A 362 50.86 -13.79 -8.08
C GLU A 362 50.81 -12.82 -9.27
N SER A 363 49.69 -12.81 -9.99
CA SER A 363 49.33 -11.64 -10.79
C SER A 363 48.97 -10.55 -9.79
N ASP A 364 50.00 -9.81 -9.40
CA ASP A 364 49.91 -8.40 -9.01
C ASP A 364 49.22 -7.65 -10.17
N ASP A 365 47.89 -7.81 -10.27
CA ASP A 365 47.06 -6.79 -10.91
C ASP A 365 47.07 -5.63 -9.91
N GLU A 366 48.10 -4.80 -10.07
CA GLU A 366 48.23 -3.48 -9.46
C GLU A 366 46.85 -2.83 -9.41
N ASP A 367 46.46 -2.45 -8.19
CA ASP A 367 45.32 -1.60 -7.91
C ASP A 367 45.38 -0.38 -8.83
N ILE A 368 44.68 -0.43 -9.96
CA ILE A 368 44.23 0.77 -10.64
C ILE A 368 43.13 1.32 -9.72
N GLU A 369 43.55 2.02 -8.67
CA GLU A 369 42.74 3.02 -7.99
C GLU A 369 42.40 4.08 -9.03
N GLU A 370 41.37 3.85 -9.83
CA GLU A 370 40.66 4.95 -10.47
C GLU A 370 40.07 5.77 -9.32
N PRO A 371 40.48 7.05 -9.15
CA PRO A 371 39.84 7.91 -8.18
C PRO A 371 38.50 8.32 -8.80
N GLU A 372 37.51 7.44 -8.73
CA GLU A 372 36.13 7.90 -8.80
C GLU A 372 35.88 8.70 -7.54
N VAL A 373 36.01 10.02 -7.68
CA VAL A 373 35.43 10.98 -6.75
C VAL A 373 33.92 10.82 -6.88
N GLU A 374 33.38 9.76 -6.28
CA GLU A 374 31.95 9.68 -5.99
C GLU A 374 31.69 10.80 -4.98
N LEU A 375 31.15 11.91 -5.49
CA LEU A 375 30.35 12.80 -4.67
C LEU A 375 29.38 11.90 -3.92
N ALA A 376 29.52 11.80 -2.59
CA ALA A 376 28.65 10.98 -1.77
C ALA A 376 27.20 11.36 -2.10
N LYS A 377 26.49 10.48 -2.83
CA LYS A 377 25.10 10.73 -3.18
C LYS A 377 24.34 10.78 -1.87
N GLU A 378 23.82 11.96 -1.51
CA GLU A 378 22.85 12.08 -0.44
C GLU A 378 21.70 11.09 -0.71
N GLY A 379 21.31 10.33 0.30
CA GLY A 379 20.37 9.23 0.14
C GLY A 379 19.91 8.69 1.46
N HIS A 380 18.70 8.12 1.46
CA HIS A 380 18.04 7.61 2.66
C HIS A 380 17.41 6.25 2.40
N VAL A 381 17.16 5.54 3.49
CA VAL A 381 16.47 4.26 3.49
C VAL A 381 14.98 4.52 3.29
N THR A 382 14.38 3.88 2.30
CA THR A 382 12.94 3.99 1.99
C THR A 382 12.16 2.80 2.55
N ALA A 383 12.82 1.67 2.74
CA ALA A 383 12.24 0.48 3.35
C ALA A 383 13.27 -0.23 4.23
N CYS A 384 12.86 -0.65 5.43
CA CYS A 384 13.69 -1.45 6.32
C CYS A 384 12.90 -2.57 7.00
N CYS A 385 13.61 -3.62 7.43
CA CYS A 385 13.07 -4.62 8.35
C CYS A 385 14.18 -5.16 9.26
N LEU A 386 13.79 -5.68 10.42
CA LEU A 386 14.70 -6.40 11.31
C LEU A 386 14.90 -7.83 10.79
N SER A 387 16.14 -8.32 10.83
CA SER A 387 16.54 -9.65 10.38
C SER A 387 16.99 -10.48 11.58
N GLN A 388 16.32 -11.58 11.85
CA GLN A 388 16.74 -12.48 12.92
C GLN A 388 18.03 -13.23 12.58
N PRO A 389 18.94 -13.45 13.55
CA PRO A 389 18.75 -13.17 14.99
C PRO A 389 19.06 -11.73 15.45
N SER A 390 19.79 -10.93 14.66
CA SER A 390 20.31 -9.63 15.13
C SER A 390 20.94 -8.80 14.00
N GLY A 391 20.18 -8.58 12.92
CA GLY A 391 20.59 -7.76 11.78
C GLY A 391 19.48 -6.82 11.31
N ARG A 392 19.82 -5.92 10.40
CA ARG A 392 18.88 -4.97 9.77
C ARG A 392 19.00 -5.13 8.27
N LEU A 393 17.87 -5.29 7.59
CA LEU A 393 17.82 -5.19 6.14
C LEU A 393 17.36 -3.79 5.75
N LEU A 394 18.09 -3.17 4.82
CA LEU A 394 17.90 -1.80 4.40
C LEU A 394 17.82 -1.76 2.87
N ALA A 395 16.89 -0.97 2.35
CA ALA A 395 16.86 -0.60 0.95
C ALA A 395 16.44 0.86 0.82
N GLY A 396 16.95 1.54 -0.21
CA GLY A 396 16.74 2.98 -0.31
C GLY A 396 17.15 3.57 -1.65
N VAL A 397 17.31 4.88 -1.63
CA VAL A 397 17.70 5.72 -2.77
C VAL A 397 19.02 6.43 -2.47
N GLY A 398 19.67 6.97 -3.50
CA GLY A 398 20.97 7.65 -3.35
C GLY A 398 22.03 6.66 -2.87
N ARG A 399 22.68 6.92 -1.72
CA ARG A 399 23.71 6.01 -1.17
C ARG A 399 23.24 4.58 -0.92
N TYR A 400 21.94 4.34 -0.77
CA TYR A 400 21.38 3.01 -0.51
C TYR A 400 20.85 2.29 -1.76
N GLU A 401 21.01 2.90 -2.93
CA GLU A 401 20.45 2.40 -4.20
C GLU A 401 21.10 1.08 -4.67
N GLY A 402 20.32 0.31 -5.43
CA GLY A 402 20.82 -0.84 -6.20
C GLY A 402 20.90 -2.17 -5.45
N TYR A 403 20.87 -2.17 -4.12
CA TYR A 403 20.98 -3.40 -3.32
C TYR A 403 20.06 -3.44 -2.10
N LEU A 404 19.65 -4.66 -1.75
CA LEU A 404 19.23 -5.01 -0.41
C LEU A 404 20.48 -5.14 0.46
N TRP A 405 20.64 -4.22 1.40
CA TRP A 405 21.78 -4.18 2.32
C TRP A 405 21.45 -4.90 3.61
N GLU A 406 22.39 -5.67 4.14
CA GLU A 406 22.32 -6.23 5.48
C GLU A 406 23.37 -5.61 6.38
N LEU A 407 22.91 -4.97 7.47
CA LEU A 407 23.76 -4.48 8.55
C LEU A 407 23.63 -5.40 9.76
N VAL A 408 24.70 -6.13 10.07
CA VAL A 408 24.75 -7.04 11.21
C VAL A 408 25.07 -6.26 12.49
N ASP A 409 24.47 -6.65 13.62
CA ASP A 409 24.78 -6.02 14.91
C ASP A 409 26.29 -6.09 15.25
N GLY A 410 26.86 -4.92 15.54
CA GLY A 410 28.27 -4.79 15.90
C GLY A 410 29.16 -4.39 14.72
N GLU A 411 28.68 -4.55 13.49
CA GLU A 411 29.34 -4.07 12.28
C GLU A 411 28.89 -2.65 11.94
N GLU A 412 29.78 -1.85 11.34
CA GLU A 412 29.46 -0.52 10.80
C GLU A 412 29.17 -0.59 9.29
N GLU A 413 29.77 -1.54 8.60
CA GLU A 413 29.66 -1.70 7.16
C GLU A 413 28.52 -2.65 6.78
N ALA A 414 27.67 -2.23 5.84
CA ALA A 414 26.56 -3.03 5.35
C ALA A 414 26.98 -3.91 4.18
N MET A 415 26.47 -5.14 4.15
CA MET A 415 26.78 -6.13 3.12
C MET A 415 25.68 -6.21 2.06
N PRO A 416 26.00 -6.18 0.76
CA PRO A 416 25.00 -6.33 -0.29
C PRO A 416 24.52 -7.78 -0.39
N ARG A 417 23.22 -8.03 -0.36
CA ARG A 417 22.61 -9.37 -0.44
C ARG A 417 21.94 -9.66 -1.78
N LEU A 418 21.11 -8.73 -2.25
CA LEU A 418 20.33 -8.88 -3.48
C LEU A 418 20.43 -7.60 -4.31
N GLY A 419 20.66 -7.71 -5.62
CA GLY A 419 20.52 -6.58 -6.53
C GLY A 419 19.04 -6.22 -6.68
N LEU A 420 18.69 -4.96 -6.45
CA LEU A 420 17.32 -4.46 -6.59
C LEU A 420 17.08 -3.96 -8.03
N MET A 421 15.81 -3.68 -8.34
CA MET A 421 15.44 -3.05 -9.62
C MET A 421 16.19 -1.73 -9.82
N SER A 422 16.59 -1.46 -11.06
CA SER A 422 17.30 -0.22 -11.42
C SER A 422 16.37 0.94 -11.76
N ASP A 423 15.12 0.65 -12.10
CA ASP A 423 14.10 1.62 -12.53
C ASP A 423 13.02 1.87 -11.46
N ALA A 424 13.16 1.26 -10.29
CA ALA A 424 12.20 1.37 -9.19
C ALA A 424 12.90 1.24 -7.83
N HIS A 425 12.31 1.85 -6.79
CA HIS A 425 12.82 1.76 -5.43
C HIS A 425 11.80 1.07 -4.50
N PRO A 426 12.27 0.32 -3.49
CA PRO A 426 11.39 -0.28 -2.50
C PRO A 426 10.67 0.78 -1.67
N VAL A 427 9.39 0.54 -1.39
CA VAL A 427 8.52 1.37 -0.53
C VAL A 427 8.04 0.59 0.70
N GLN A 428 8.17 -0.74 0.69
CA GLN A 428 7.82 -1.59 1.82
C GLN A 428 8.74 -2.80 1.89
N MET A 429 9.13 -3.17 3.11
CA MET A 429 9.78 -4.44 3.43
C MET A 429 9.11 -5.07 4.65
N VAL A 430 8.65 -6.31 4.53
CA VAL A 430 7.99 -7.01 5.65
C VAL A 430 8.22 -8.51 5.55
N TRP A 431 8.45 -9.16 6.68
CA TRP A 431 8.52 -10.62 6.74
C TRP A 431 7.13 -11.24 6.69
N SER A 432 7.03 -12.41 6.05
CA SER A 432 5.83 -13.23 6.13
C SER A 432 5.59 -13.71 7.57
N PRO A 433 4.35 -14.06 7.95
CA PRO A 433 4.06 -14.53 9.30
C PRO A 433 4.89 -15.74 9.73
N SER A 434 5.25 -16.62 8.78
CA SER A 434 6.11 -17.78 9.03
C SER A 434 7.62 -17.44 9.09
N GLY A 435 8.00 -16.22 8.70
CA GLY A 435 9.39 -15.80 8.53
C GLY A 435 10.10 -16.43 7.33
N ARG A 436 9.40 -17.18 6.45
CA ARG A 436 10.00 -17.86 5.30
C ARG A 436 10.22 -16.95 4.08
N PHE A 437 9.51 -15.83 3.99
CA PHE A 437 9.62 -14.91 2.87
C PHE A 437 9.76 -13.48 3.36
N LEU A 438 10.68 -12.73 2.77
CA LEU A 438 10.69 -11.28 2.81
C LEU A 438 9.89 -10.76 1.61
N ILE A 439 8.92 -9.90 1.89
CA ILE A 439 8.11 -9.22 0.88
C ILE A 439 8.72 -7.84 0.67
N VAL A 440 9.05 -7.50 -0.58
CA VAL A 440 9.55 -6.18 -0.98
C VAL A 440 8.57 -5.56 -1.97
N GLY A 441 7.85 -4.52 -1.55
CA GLY A 441 6.95 -3.76 -2.43
C GLY A 441 7.67 -2.58 -3.05
N TYR A 442 7.40 -2.29 -4.32
CA TYR A 442 8.06 -1.22 -5.10
C TYR A 442 7.11 -0.07 -5.46
N ASN A 443 7.69 1.08 -5.78
CA ASN A 443 6.95 2.25 -6.24
C ASN A 443 6.33 2.11 -7.66
N ASN A 444 6.68 1.05 -8.40
CA ASN A 444 6.17 0.75 -9.75
C ASN A 444 5.10 -0.37 -9.76
N GLY A 445 4.45 -0.63 -8.62
CA GLY A 445 3.37 -1.63 -8.55
C GLY A 445 3.81 -3.09 -8.59
N ARG A 446 5.10 -3.36 -8.46
CA ARG A 446 5.64 -4.72 -8.36
C ARG A 446 5.93 -5.12 -6.92
N VAL A 447 5.81 -6.41 -6.66
CA VAL A 447 6.19 -7.05 -5.39
C VAL A 447 7.21 -8.14 -5.68
N TRP A 448 8.28 -8.17 -4.90
CA TRP A 448 9.19 -9.31 -4.83
C TRP A 448 8.90 -10.13 -3.57
N LEU A 449 8.80 -11.44 -3.76
CA LEU A 449 8.86 -12.43 -2.69
C LEU A 449 10.26 -13.04 -2.68
N VAL A 450 11.04 -12.69 -1.66
CA VAL A 450 12.41 -13.17 -1.45
C VAL A 450 12.37 -14.30 -0.43
N PRO A 451 12.61 -15.57 -0.82
CA PRO A 451 12.69 -16.66 0.13
C PRO A 451 13.83 -16.43 1.13
N LYS A 452 13.56 -16.70 2.41
CA LYS A 452 14.57 -16.71 3.48
C LYS A 452 15.45 -17.94 3.36
N ASP A 453 16.17 -18.03 2.26
CA ASP A 453 17.29 -18.92 2.11
C ASP A 453 18.53 -18.34 2.83
N SER A 454 19.63 -19.10 2.94
CA SER A 454 20.84 -18.66 3.65
C SER A 454 21.54 -17.43 3.04
N SER A 455 21.10 -16.96 1.88
CA SER A 455 21.79 -15.95 1.07
C SER A 455 20.94 -14.74 0.70
N LEU A 456 19.61 -14.86 0.72
CA LEU A 456 18.66 -13.85 0.23
C LEU A 456 18.97 -13.40 -1.21
N THR A 457 19.33 -14.33 -2.10
CA THR A 457 19.78 -14.01 -3.48
C THR A 457 18.80 -14.39 -4.58
N THR A 458 17.63 -14.92 -4.21
CA THR A 458 16.58 -15.35 -5.14
C THR A 458 15.28 -14.63 -4.83
N TYR A 459 14.45 -14.42 -5.84
CA TYR A 459 13.16 -13.76 -5.67
C TYR A 459 12.16 -14.25 -6.72
N ILE A 460 10.88 -14.04 -6.42
CA ILE A 460 9.78 -14.13 -7.37
C ILE A 460 9.19 -12.73 -7.51
N GLU A 461 8.99 -12.30 -8.75
CA GLU A 461 8.34 -11.04 -9.06
C GLU A 461 6.86 -11.25 -9.39
N VAL A 462 6.03 -10.36 -8.86
CA VAL A 462 4.60 -10.30 -9.16
C VAL A 462 4.24 -8.85 -9.48
N ALA A 463 3.57 -8.63 -10.61
CA ALA A 463 3.04 -7.32 -10.99
C ALA A 463 1.60 -7.19 -10.47
N CYS A 464 1.39 -6.28 -9.51
CA CYS A 464 0.12 -6.17 -8.77
C CYS A 464 -0.60 -4.83 -9.00
N GLY A 465 0.14 -3.76 -9.28
CA GLY A 465 -0.40 -2.42 -9.55
C GLY A 465 0.03 -1.86 -10.90
N ASP A 466 -0.52 -0.70 -11.25
CA ASP A 466 -0.08 0.12 -12.38
C ASP A 466 1.36 0.60 -12.19
N ALA A 467 2.15 0.53 -13.26
CA ALA A 467 3.58 0.84 -13.20
C ALA A 467 3.90 2.31 -12.92
N VAL A 468 2.94 3.22 -13.17
CA VAL A 468 3.14 4.66 -13.07
C VAL A 468 2.41 5.23 -11.85
N ARG A 469 1.19 4.76 -11.58
CA ARG A 469 0.29 5.31 -10.56
C ARG A 469 0.02 4.36 -9.40
N GLY A 470 0.55 3.14 -9.45
CA GLY A 470 0.26 2.10 -8.47
C GLY A 470 1.43 1.70 -7.56
N PRO A 471 2.18 2.61 -6.90
CA PRO A 471 3.07 2.20 -5.81
C PRO A 471 2.41 1.23 -4.85
N ILE A 472 3.14 0.20 -4.43
CA ILE A 472 2.63 -0.75 -3.44
C ILE A 472 2.41 -0.02 -2.11
N ALA A 473 1.17 -0.01 -1.63
CA ALA A 473 0.85 0.52 -0.31
C ALA A 473 1.09 -0.52 0.77
N ALA A 474 0.61 -1.74 0.54
CA ALA A 474 0.83 -2.86 1.43
C ALA A 474 0.73 -4.20 0.73
N ALA A 475 1.59 -5.14 1.12
CA ALA A 475 1.54 -6.54 0.71
C ALA A 475 1.66 -7.42 1.95
N ARG A 476 0.81 -8.45 2.06
CA ARG A 476 0.78 -9.38 3.20
C ARG A 476 0.54 -10.81 2.73
N LEU A 477 1.25 -11.73 3.36
CA LEU A 477 1.00 -13.16 3.21
C LEU A 477 0.03 -13.64 4.30
N SER A 478 -0.77 -14.65 3.96
CA SER A 478 -1.52 -15.42 4.94
C SER A 478 -0.60 -16.13 5.92
N VAL A 479 -1.16 -16.57 7.06
CA VAL A 479 -0.39 -17.24 8.13
C VAL A 479 0.33 -18.51 7.62
N ASP A 480 -0.22 -19.18 6.62
CA ASP A 480 0.35 -20.37 5.97
C ASP A 480 1.19 -20.06 4.71
N ASP A 481 1.42 -18.77 4.40
CA ASP A 481 2.06 -18.24 3.19
C ASP A 481 1.45 -18.70 1.86
N ARG A 482 0.20 -19.21 1.84
CA ARG A 482 -0.43 -19.71 0.61
C ARG A 482 -1.19 -18.65 -0.17
N CYS A 483 -1.39 -17.48 0.40
CA CYS A 483 -2.10 -16.38 -0.22
C CYS A 483 -1.34 -15.07 -0.01
N LEU A 484 -1.02 -14.39 -1.10
CA LEU A 484 -0.47 -13.04 -1.09
C LEU A 484 -1.58 -12.05 -1.45
N ALA A 485 -1.86 -11.12 -0.54
CA ALA A 485 -2.73 -9.99 -0.81
C ALA A 485 -1.91 -8.72 -0.96
N VAL A 486 -2.22 -7.92 -1.98
CA VAL A 486 -1.49 -6.70 -2.33
C VAL A 486 -2.49 -5.58 -2.59
N ALA A 487 -2.32 -4.48 -1.86
CA ALA A 487 -3.01 -3.22 -2.04
C ALA A 487 -2.05 -2.19 -2.64
N SER A 488 -2.50 -1.54 -3.71
CA SER A 488 -1.74 -0.56 -4.47
C SER A 488 -2.39 0.82 -4.39
N ARG A 489 -1.58 1.88 -4.52
CA ARG A 489 -2.04 3.28 -4.48
C ARG A 489 -2.88 3.70 -5.69
N ASP A 490 -2.99 2.87 -6.71
CA ASP A 490 -3.91 3.08 -7.84
C ASP A 490 -5.34 2.61 -7.56
N GLY A 491 -5.60 2.07 -6.36
CA GLY A 491 -6.90 1.49 -5.98
C GLY A 491 -6.99 -0.02 -6.20
N SER A 492 -5.97 -0.65 -6.79
CA SER A 492 -5.98 -2.08 -7.11
C SER A 492 -5.79 -2.95 -5.86
N LEU A 493 -6.64 -3.96 -5.72
CA LEU A 493 -6.44 -5.09 -4.81
C LEU A 493 -6.17 -6.35 -5.63
N SER A 494 -4.99 -6.95 -5.45
CA SER A 494 -4.61 -8.21 -6.10
C SER A 494 -4.43 -9.31 -5.06
N ILE A 495 -4.99 -10.49 -5.35
CA ILE A 495 -4.89 -11.68 -4.49
C ILE A 495 -4.27 -12.82 -5.31
N HIS A 496 -3.18 -13.40 -4.82
CA HIS A 496 -2.45 -14.47 -5.50
C HIS A 496 -2.35 -15.72 -4.63
N THR A 497 -2.77 -16.86 -5.18
CA THR A 497 -2.52 -18.16 -4.54
C THR A 497 -1.10 -18.62 -4.83
N LEU A 498 -0.39 -19.07 -3.80
CA LEU A 498 0.99 -19.47 -3.84
C LEU A 498 1.17 -20.94 -3.47
N GLN A 499 2.05 -21.62 -4.21
CA GLN A 499 2.60 -22.91 -3.81
C GLN A 499 3.89 -22.68 -3.02
N SER A 500 3.76 -22.12 -1.81
CA SER A 500 4.89 -21.62 -1.00
C SER A 500 6.00 -22.66 -0.80
N ASP A 501 5.65 -23.91 -0.55
CA ASP A 501 6.63 -24.99 -0.37
C ASP A 501 7.46 -25.25 -1.63
N LYS A 502 6.82 -25.22 -2.81
CA LYS A 502 7.52 -25.42 -4.09
C LYS A 502 8.40 -24.22 -4.46
N ILE A 503 7.94 -23.02 -4.15
CA ILE A 503 8.73 -21.79 -4.33
C ILE A 503 10.03 -21.90 -3.51
N PHE A 504 9.90 -22.29 -2.24
CA PHE A 504 11.04 -22.42 -1.34
C PHE A 504 11.99 -23.55 -1.78
N GLU A 505 11.43 -24.68 -2.22
CA GLU A 505 12.21 -25.79 -2.79
C GLU A 505 12.98 -25.37 -4.05
N ALA A 506 12.32 -24.67 -4.98
CA ALA A 506 12.94 -24.17 -6.21
C ALA A 506 14.08 -23.19 -5.91
N SER A 507 13.90 -22.28 -4.95
CA SER A 507 14.95 -21.38 -4.48
C SER A 507 16.18 -22.14 -3.97
N ARG A 508 15.99 -23.17 -3.14
CA ARG A 508 17.09 -24.02 -2.66
C ARG A 508 17.81 -24.76 -3.80
N LEU A 509 17.07 -25.27 -4.78
CA LEU A 509 17.66 -25.93 -5.95
C LEU A 509 18.47 -24.97 -6.81
N LEU A 510 17.97 -23.75 -7.04
CA LEU A 510 18.70 -22.70 -7.77
C LEU A 510 19.99 -22.31 -7.05
N LEU A 511 19.95 -22.22 -5.71
CA LEU A 511 21.16 -22.00 -4.92
C LEU A 511 22.17 -23.15 -5.04
N ALA A 512 21.69 -24.39 -5.01
CA ALA A 512 22.55 -25.56 -5.20
C ALA A 512 23.19 -25.58 -6.60
N GLN A 513 22.42 -25.29 -7.66
CA GLN A 513 22.93 -25.19 -9.03
C GLN A 513 23.94 -24.05 -9.20
N ARG A 514 23.69 -22.90 -8.56
CA ARG A 514 24.67 -21.80 -8.50
C ARG A 514 25.94 -22.23 -7.77
N ARG A 515 25.86 -23.14 -6.77
CA ARG A 515 27.03 -23.70 -6.08
C ARG A 515 27.83 -24.53 -7.05
N GLU A 516 27.22 -25.53 -7.67
CA GLU A 516 27.87 -26.45 -8.61
C GLU A 516 28.38 -25.84 -9.94
N GLY A 517 28.45 -24.50 -10.10
CA GLY A 517 28.99 -23.84 -11.29
C GLY A 517 28.18 -24.05 -12.59
N LYS A 518 26.97 -24.61 -12.51
CA LYS A 518 26.11 -24.91 -13.67
C LYS A 518 25.23 -23.71 -14.04
N SER A 519 25.81 -22.52 -14.27
CA SER A 519 25.03 -21.36 -14.71
C SER A 519 24.89 -21.31 -16.23
N GLY A 520 24.00 -22.15 -16.75
CA GLY A 520 23.55 -22.11 -18.16
C GLY A 520 22.15 -21.52 -18.36
N ILE A 521 21.48 -21.02 -17.31
CA ILE A 521 20.09 -20.56 -17.39
C ILE A 521 20.04 -19.08 -17.02
N VAL A 522 19.84 -18.30 -18.08
CA VAL A 522 19.51 -16.87 -18.13
C VAL A 522 18.18 -16.61 -17.41
N ASP A 523 18.03 -15.39 -16.90
CA ASP A 523 17.00 -14.75 -16.06
C ASP A 523 15.49 -15.05 -16.26
N ASP A 524 15.06 -16.01 -17.09
CA ASP A 524 13.67 -16.17 -17.54
C ASP A 524 12.98 -17.47 -17.10
N MET A 525 13.13 -17.89 -15.84
CA MET A 525 12.58 -19.19 -15.41
C MET A 525 11.69 -19.15 -14.16
N PHE A 526 10.64 -18.34 -14.20
CA PHE A 526 9.36 -18.70 -13.58
C PHE A 526 8.20 -18.28 -14.49
N PRO A 527 7.24 -19.18 -14.79
CA PRO A 527 6.09 -18.85 -15.61
C PRO A 527 5.27 -17.76 -14.93
N THR A 528 4.91 -16.74 -15.71
CA THR A 528 3.88 -15.76 -15.36
C THR A 528 2.66 -16.49 -14.82
N THR A 529 2.27 -16.22 -13.58
CA THR A 529 1.01 -16.67 -13.02
C THR A 529 -0.12 -15.97 -13.77
N ASP A 530 -0.64 -16.63 -14.80
CA ASP A 530 -1.95 -16.35 -15.38
C ASP A 530 -3.01 -16.64 -14.31
N CYS A 531 -3.24 -15.65 -13.47
CA CYS A 531 -4.41 -15.39 -12.63
C CYS A 531 -4.24 -13.99 -12.03
N SER A 532 -4.13 -12.96 -12.88
CA SER A 532 -4.33 -11.57 -12.46
C SER A 532 -5.73 -11.17 -12.87
N LEU A 533 -6.68 -11.21 -11.94
CA LEU A 533 -7.88 -10.38 -12.03
C LEU A 533 -7.51 -9.04 -11.38
N ARG A 534 -7.17 -8.06 -12.22
CA ARG A 534 -7.17 -6.65 -11.82
C ARG A 534 -8.65 -6.26 -11.69
N CYS A 535 -9.06 -5.86 -10.49
CA CYS A 535 -10.38 -5.25 -10.29
C CYS A 535 -10.38 -3.85 -10.91
#